data_AF-Q9EXD7-F1
#
_entry.id   AF-Q9EXD7-F1
#
_cell.length_a   1.000
_cell.length_b   1.000
_cell.length_c   1.000
_cell.angle_alpha   90.00
_cell.angle_beta   90.00
_cell.angle_gamma   90.00
#
_symmetry.space_group_name_H-M   'P 1'
#
loop_
_entity.id
_entity.type
_entity.pdbx_description
1 polymer ?
#
loop_
_entity_poly.entity_id
_entity_poly.type
_entity_poly.pdbx_seq_one_letter_code
_entity_poly.pdbx_strand_id
1 'polypeptide(L)' 'MNDLALALGLGIPLSLLVGVIIGYFISIKIFKKQIRDNPPITENQIKAMYAKMGRKLSETQVKEIMRSIKNQK' A
#
# COMPACT_ATOMS: atom_id res chain seq x y z
N MET A 1 40.28 22.48 -2.61
CA MET A 1 39.50 22.43 -1.34
C MET A 1 38.01 22.67 -1.57
N ASN A 2 37.61 23.56 -2.48
CA ASN A 2 36.20 23.92 -2.71
C ASN A 2 35.32 22.78 -3.24
N ASP A 3 35.81 21.95 -4.17
CA ASP A 3 35.01 20.84 -4.73
C ASP A 3 34.65 19.80 -3.67
N LEU A 4 35.58 19.49 -2.76
CA LEU A 4 35.34 18.57 -1.65
C LEU A 4 34.31 19.15 -0.67
N ALA A 5 34.39 20.44 -0.36
CA ALA A 5 33.43 21.11 0.52
C ALA A 5 32.02 21.14 -0.10
N LEU A 6 31.90 21.39 -1.41
CA LEU A 6 30.62 21.33 -2.13
C LEU A 6 30.05 19.91 -2.20
N ALA A 7 30.89 18.91 -2.50
CA ALA A 7 30.48 17.52 -2.57
C ALA A 7 29.96 17.01 -1.23
N LEU A 8 30.67 17.30 -0.13
CA LEU A 8 30.25 16.90 1.21
C LEU A 8 29.08 17.73 1.74
N GLY A 9 29.09 19.04 1.50
CA GLY A 9 28.09 19.98 2.04
C GLY A 9 26.74 19.97 1.32
N LEU A 10 26.73 19.73 0.00
CA LEU A 10 25.51 19.74 -0.82
C LEU A 10 25.25 18.40 -1.51
N GLY A 11 26.30 17.75 -2.02
CA GLY A 11 26.17 16.49 -2.74
C GLY A 11 25.62 15.34 -1.88
N ILE A 12 26.18 15.14 -0.68
CA ILE A 12 25.71 14.10 0.24
C ILE A 12 24.25 14.33 0.66
N PRO A 13 23.83 15.50 1.18
CA PRO A 13 22.44 15.72 1.55
C PRO A 13 21.47 15.56 0.38
N LEU A 14 21.86 16.02 -0.82
CA LEU A 14 21.01 15.91 -2.01
C LEU A 14 20.86 14.46 -2.44
N SER A 15 21.94 13.68 -2.48
CA SER A 15 21.88 12.25 -2.79
C SER A 15 21.06 11.45 -1.78
N LEU A 16 21.14 11.78 -0.49
CA LEU A 16 20.29 11.18 0.54
C LEU A 16 18.82 11.52 0.31
N LEU A 17 18.50 12.77 0.00
CA LEU A 17 17.13 13.20 -0.29
C LEU A 17 16.56 12.45 -1.51
N VAL A 18 17.35 12.36 -2.58
CA VAL A 18 16.98 11.60 -3.80
C VAL A 18 16.79 10.13 -3.46
N GLY A 19 17.69 9.54 -2.66
CA GLY A 19 17.59 8.15 -2.21
C GLY A 19 16.33 7.88 -1.38
N VAL A 20 15.97 8.78 -0.47
CA VAL A 20 14.73 8.68 0.32
C VAL A 20 13.50 8.77 -0.57
N ILE A 21 13.47 9.71 -1.52
CA ILE A 21 12.35 9.85 -2.45
C ILE A 21 12.18 8.58 -3.28
N ILE A 22 13.27 8.08 -3.88
CA ILE A 22 13.24 6.85 -4.68
C ILE A 22 12.82 5.66 -3.81
N GLY A 23 13.40 5.51 -2.62
CA GLY A 23 13.06 4.47 -1.66
C GLY A 23 11.58 4.47 -1.31
N TYR A 24 11.01 5.64 -0.98
CA TYR A 24 9.59 5.80 -0.67
C TYR A 24 8.69 5.34 -1.83
N PHE A 25 8.98 5.77 -3.06
CA PHE A 25 8.21 5.40 -4.25
C PHE A 25 8.32 3.89 -4.58
N ILE A 26 9.46 3.26 -4.31
CA ILE A 26 9.63 1.82 -4.50
C ILE A 26 8.86 1.06 -3.41
N SER A 27 9.03 1.44 -2.14
CA SER A 27 8.34 0.80 -1.02
C SER A 27 6.82 0.83 -1.20
N ILE A 28 6.24 1.99 -1.54
CA ILE A 28 4.78 2.09 -1.73
C ILE A 28 4.30 1.21 -2.89
N LYS A 29 5.08 1.06 -3.97
CA LYS A 29 4.73 0.16 -5.08
C LYS A 29 4.73 -1.30 -4.64
N ILE A 30 5.74 -1.70 -3.85
CA ILE A 30 5.84 -3.06 -3.32
C ILE A 30 4.67 -3.36 -2.37
N PHE A 31 4.40 -2.48 -1.40
CA PHE A 31 3.29 -2.65 -0.46
C PHE A 31 1.94 -2.70 -1.17
N LYS A 32 1.68 -1.79 -2.13
CA LYS A 32 0.44 -1.82 -2.93
C LYS A 32 0.27 -3.13 -3.69
N LYS A 33 1.36 -3.67 -4.26
CA LYS A 33 1.32 -4.98 -4.93
C LYS A 33 0.97 -6.09 -3.94
N GLN A 34 1.63 -6.12 -2.79
CA GLN A 34 1.39 -7.13 -1.75
C GLN A 34 -0.07 -7.15 -1.26
N ILE A 35 -0.63 -5.98 -0.99
CA ILE A 35 -2.03 -5.81 -0.54
C ILE A 35 -3.02 -6.24 -1.64
N ARG A 36 -2.68 -6.05 -2.92
CA ARG A 36 -3.52 -6.50 -4.03
C ARG A 36 -3.51 -8.02 -4.19
N ASP A 37 -2.34 -8.62 -4.04
CA ASP A 37 -2.15 -10.08 -4.17
C ASP A 37 -2.76 -10.83 -2.98
N ASN A 38 -2.67 -10.25 -1.78
CA ASN A 38 -3.29 -10.76 -0.56
C ASN A 38 -4.14 -9.66 0.09
N PRO A 39 -5.41 -9.53 -0.32
CA PRO A 39 -6.32 -8.53 0.23
C PRO A 39 -6.38 -8.63 1.76
N PRO A 40 -6.46 -7.50 2.48
CA PRO A 40 -6.42 -7.49 3.95
C PRO A 40 -7.74 -7.97 4.59
N ILE A 41 -8.72 -8.35 3.76
CA ILE A 41 -10.05 -8.76 4.18
C ILE A 41 -10.47 -10.03 3.44
N THR A 42 -11.07 -10.96 4.18
CA THR A 42 -11.60 -12.24 3.74
C THR A 42 -13.12 -12.21 3.68
N GLU A 43 -13.73 -13.18 3.01
CA GLU A 43 -15.18 -13.34 2.95
C GLU A 43 -15.84 -13.43 4.33
N ASN A 44 -15.20 -14.13 5.26
CA ASN A 44 -15.69 -14.26 6.63
C ASN A 44 -15.65 -12.93 7.40
N GLN A 45 -14.63 -12.10 7.18
CA GLN A 45 -14.56 -10.77 7.78
C GLN A 45 -15.64 -9.85 7.22
N ILE A 46 -15.94 -9.93 5.92
CA ILE A 46 -17.07 -9.21 5.32
C ILE A 46 -18.38 -9.66 5.95
N LYS A 47 -18.63 -10.98 6.04
CA LYS A 47 -19.85 -11.50 6.69
C LYS A 47 -19.96 -11.05 8.15
N ALA A 48 -18.86 -11.12 8.90
CA ALA A 48 -18.83 -10.69 10.30
C ALA A 48 -19.09 -9.19 10.44
N MET A 49 -18.52 -8.35 9.56
CA MET A 49 -18.76 -6.91 9.54
C MET A 49 -20.23 -6.60 9.33
N TYR A 50 -20.88 -7.22 8.34
CA TYR A 50 -22.30 -6.99 8.08
C TYR A 50 -23.21 -7.62 9.12
N ALA A 51 -22.82 -8.76 9.70
CA ALA A 51 -23.54 -9.37 10.82
C ALA A 51 -23.60 -8.45 12.04
N LYS A 52 -22.51 -7.69 12.32
CA LYS A 52 -22.52 -6.63 13.34
C LYS A 52 -23.49 -5.49 13.02
N MET A 53 -23.81 -5.27 11.75
CA MET A 53 -24.84 -4.32 11.30
C MET A 53 -26.24 -4.94 11.24
N GLY A 54 -26.44 -6.15 11.77
CA GLY A 54 -27.72 -6.87 11.71
C GLY A 54 -28.09 -7.40 10.33
N ARG A 55 -27.13 -7.42 9.38
CA ARG A 55 -27.36 -7.86 8.00
C ARG A 55 -26.57 -9.12 7.69
N LYS A 56 -27.26 -10.19 7.34
CA LYS A 56 -26.63 -11.41 6.80
C LYS A 56 -26.50 -11.27 5.29
N LEU A 57 -25.27 -11.18 4.78
CA LEU A 57 -25.02 -11.17 3.34
C LEU A 57 -25.10 -12.58 2.76
N SER A 58 -25.56 -12.68 1.50
CA SER A 58 -25.45 -13.93 0.73
C SER A 58 -24.02 -14.15 0.23
N GLU A 59 -23.64 -15.40 -0.05
CA GLU A 59 -22.32 -15.73 -0.60
C GLU A 59 -22.01 -14.97 -1.90
N THR A 60 -23.03 -14.80 -2.76
CA THR A 60 -22.90 -14.05 -4.02
C THR A 60 -22.57 -12.58 -3.77
N GLN A 61 -23.26 -11.94 -2.81
CA GLN A 61 -22.99 -10.55 -2.44
C GLN A 61 -21.61 -10.40 -1.82
N VAL A 62 -21.20 -11.33 -0.94
CA VAL A 62 -19.87 -11.33 -0.34
C VAL A 62 -18.79 -11.46 -1.42
N LYS A 63 -18.99 -12.35 -2.41
CA LYS A 63 -18.07 -12.54 -3.53
C LYS A 63 -17.99 -11.31 -4.44
N GLU A 64 -19.11 -10.62 -4.65
CA GLU A 64 -19.17 -9.36 -5.38
C GLU A 64 -18.37 -8.26 -4.65
N ILE A 65 -18.54 -8.14 -3.34
CA ILE A 65 -17.75 -7.23 -2.50
C ILE A 65 -16.27 -7.61 -2.51
N MET A 66 -15.92 -8.88 -2.36
CA MET A 66 -14.52 -9.33 -2.45
C MET A 66 -13.87 -8.98 -3.79
N ARG A 67 -14.62 -9.14 -4.89
CA ARG A 67 -14.15 -8.74 -6.23
C ARG A 67 -13.97 -7.23 -6.34
N SER A 68 -14.89 -6.44 -5.80
CA SER A 68 -14.76 -4.98 -5.80
C SER A 68 -13.57 -4.51 -4.96
N ILE A 69 -13.26 -5.20 -3.86
CA ILE A 69 -12.07 -4.92 -3.04
C ILE A 69 -10.78 -5.32 -3.76
N LYS A 70 -10.72 -6.50 -4.38
CA LYS A 70 -9.55 -6.96 -5.14
C LYS A 70 -9.25 -6.04 -6.34
N ASN A 71 -10.28 -5.45 -6.93
CA ASN A 71 -10.16 -4.57 -8.10
C ASN A 71 -9.89 -3.09 -7.74
N GLN A 72 -9.84 -2.73 -6.45
CA GLN A 72 -9.43 -1.38 -6.04
C GLN A 72 -7.91 -1.22 -6.25
N LYS A 73 -7.54 -0.29 -7.13
CA LYS A 73 -6.20 -0.14 -7.72
C LYS A 73 -5.19 0.53 -6.80
#